data_AF-A0A8S2DP07-F1
#
_entry.id   AF-A0A8S2DP07-F1
#
_cell.length_a   1.000
_cell.length_b   1.000
_cell.length_c   1.000
_cell.angle_alpha   90.00
_cell.angle_beta   90.00
_cell.angle_gamma   90.00
#
_symmetry.space_group_name_H-M   'P 1'
#
loop_
_entity.id
_entity.type
_entity.pdbx_description
1 polymer ?
#
loop_
_entity_poly.entity_id
_entity_poly.type
_entity_poly.pdbx_seq_one_letter_code
_entity_poly.pdbx_strand_id
1 'polypeptide(L)'
;MKCIPTVVQDLALKWYNRNSSTIKSWADFAIKIKEEFGSKFRQQEAFERLRNYKQTINQTVTEYYNGLMDVCRETDPTPTNDHMLQNLLSNVRPSLKIKVLGKQPQTPNEFLHYAKTFEHLEKLVKDEVALSSTIERMEQPYIAPPRRIQQQQQQTYNHHKPGNIQLQPQTSSISTASHYQSPPRQWQQSKSNYSGCHICEAQDHYARSCPQRQLFQ
;
A
#
# COMPACT_ATOMS: atom_id res chain seq x y z
N MET A 1 32.35 5.80 40.88
CA MET A 1 31.25 6.33 40.03
C MET A 1 31.46 7.77 39.53
N LYS A 2 32.69 8.33 39.58
CA LYS A 2 32.94 9.75 39.22
C LYS A 2 32.68 10.12 37.75
N CYS A 3 32.57 9.12 36.86
CA CYS A 3 32.38 9.31 35.43
C CYS A 3 30.91 9.28 34.98
N ILE A 4 29.95 9.01 35.89
CA ILE A 4 28.53 8.98 35.50
C ILE A 4 28.05 10.38 35.06
N PRO A 5 28.33 11.47 35.80
CA PRO A 5 27.93 12.82 35.39
C PRO A 5 28.51 13.29 34.05
N THR A 6 29.59 12.65 33.56
CA THR A 6 30.22 13.04 32.28
C THR A 6 29.59 12.35 31.08
N VAL A 7 28.82 11.28 31.28
CA VAL A 7 28.20 10.49 30.20
C VAL A 7 26.68 10.63 30.13
N VAL A 8 26.06 11.30 31.10
CA VAL A 8 24.62 11.63 31.09
C VAL A 8 24.42 13.12 30.90
N GLN A 9 23.38 13.51 30.16
CA GLN A 9 23.10 14.91 29.82
C GLN A 9 21.66 15.29 30.22
N ASP A 10 21.40 16.59 30.29
CA ASP A 10 20.07 17.19 30.47
C ASP A 10 19.23 16.56 31.58
N LEU A 11 18.12 15.92 31.21
CA LEU A 11 17.14 15.34 32.10
C LEU A 11 17.72 14.14 32.88
N ALA A 12 18.57 13.34 32.22
CA ALA A 12 19.25 12.21 32.84
C ALA A 12 20.28 12.67 33.87
N LEU A 13 20.98 13.78 33.61
CA LEU A 13 21.91 14.37 34.59
C LEU A 13 21.17 14.94 35.81
N LYS A 14 20.06 15.68 35.58
CA LYS A 14 19.21 16.19 36.67
C LYS A 14 18.65 15.05 37.53
N TRP A 15 18.20 13.97 36.90
CA TRP A 15 17.74 12.77 37.59
C TRP A 15 18.87 12.10 38.38
N TYR A 16 20.05 11.91 37.77
CA TYR A 16 21.19 11.28 38.45
C TYR A 16 21.60 12.06 39.69
N ASN A 17 21.69 13.39 39.60
CA ASN A 17 22.06 14.24 40.73
C ASN A 17 21.11 14.06 41.92
N ARG A 18 19.80 13.96 41.66
CA ARG A 18 18.76 13.72 42.68
C ARG A 18 18.82 12.32 43.30
N ASN A 19 19.28 11.33 42.53
CA ASN A 19 19.28 9.92 42.95
C ASN A 19 20.68 9.39 43.33
N SER A 20 21.71 10.23 43.22
CA SER A 20 23.12 9.87 43.37
C SER A 20 23.46 9.23 44.72
N SER A 21 22.77 9.62 45.79
CA SER A 21 22.92 9.03 47.13
C SER A 21 22.35 7.62 47.25
N THR A 22 21.40 7.23 46.39
CA THR A 22 20.74 5.92 46.39
C THR A 22 21.40 4.91 45.45
N ILE A 23 22.26 5.38 44.55
CA ILE A 23 22.95 4.58 43.54
C ILE A 23 24.33 4.25 44.12
N LYS A 24 24.55 3.00 44.53
CA LYS A 24 25.78 2.58 45.22
C LYS A 24 26.77 1.86 44.31
N SER A 25 26.28 1.32 43.21
CA SER A 25 27.08 0.59 42.22
C SER A 25 26.68 0.94 40.79
N TRP A 26 27.52 0.56 39.83
CA TRP A 26 27.19 0.65 38.41
C TRP A 26 25.98 -0.23 38.04
N ALA A 27 25.82 -1.39 38.68
CA ALA A 27 24.67 -2.26 38.49
C ALA A 27 23.37 -1.55 38.93
N ASP A 28 23.38 -0.90 40.10
CA ASP A 28 22.23 -0.12 40.60
C ASP A 28 21.90 1.04 39.66
N PHE A 29 22.92 1.74 39.17
CA PHE A 29 22.74 2.80 38.18
C PHE A 29 22.06 2.27 36.91
N ALA A 30 22.57 1.16 36.36
CA ALA A 30 22.06 0.56 35.13
C ALA A 30 20.61 0.08 35.27
N ILE A 31 20.22 -0.45 36.43
CA ILE A 31 18.84 -0.83 36.72
C ILE A 31 17.95 0.41 36.81
N LYS A 32 18.31 1.36 37.69
CA LYS A 32 17.50 2.55 37.97
C LYS A 32 17.35 3.47 36.76
N ILE A 33 18.37 3.60 35.92
CA ILE A 33 18.29 4.44 34.73
C ILE A 33 17.38 3.81 33.66
N LYS A 34 17.36 2.47 33.56
CA LYS A 34 16.41 1.75 32.71
C LYS A 34 15.00 1.82 33.25
N GLU A 35 14.81 1.79 34.56
CA GLU A 35 13.50 1.98 35.17
C GLU A 35 12.96 3.39 34.91
N GLU A 36 13.75 4.42 35.17
CA GLU A 36 13.28 5.80 35.01
C GLU A 36 13.03 6.16 33.54
N PHE A 37 13.98 5.86 32.65
CA PHE A 37 13.95 6.34 31.26
C PHE A 37 13.52 5.27 30.26
N GLY A 38 13.63 3.99 30.60
CA GLY A 38 13.25 2.88 29.73
C GLY A 38 11.80 2.45 29.90
N SER A 39 11.32 2.29 31.14
CA SER A 39 10.01 1.66 31.39
C SER A 39 8.85 2.52 30.89
N LYS A 40 8.81 3.81 31.25
CA LYS A 40 7.74 4.74 30.88
C LYS A 40 7.68 4.97 29.38
N PHE A 41 8.84 5.14 28.74
CA PHE A 41 8.91 5.35 27.30
C PHE A 41 8.44 4.11 26.53
N ARG A 42 8.90 2.90 26.93
CA ARG A 42 8.46 1.65 26.31
C ARG A 42 6.97 1.39 26.49
N GLN A 43 6.43 1.71 27.67
CA GLN A 43 5.00 1.57 27.93
C GLN A 43 4.20 2.54 27.06
N GLN A 44 4.62 3.80 26.96
CA GLN A 44 3.99 4.79 26.08
C GLN A 44 4.05 4.36 24.61
N GLU A 45 5.20 3.87 24.15
CA GLU A 45 5.38 3.35 22.79
C GLU A 45 4.49 2.12 22.53
N ALA A 46 4.33 1.22 23.51
CA ALA A 46 3.41 0.10 23.41
C ALA A 46 1.95 0.57 23.30
N PHE A 47 1.54 1.57 24.08
CA PHE A 47 0.19 2.15 23.98
C PHE A 47 -0.07 2.81 22.63
N GLU A 48 0.90 3.57 22.11
CA GLU A 48 0.79 4.16 20.77
C GLU A 48 0.77 3.08 19.68
N ARG A 49 1.56 2.01 19.81
CA ARG A 49 1.47 0.87 18.91
C ARG A 49 0.09 0.23 18.96
N LEU A 50 -0.46 -0.03 20.14
CA LEU A 50 -1.80 -0.62 20.31
C LEU A 50 -2.87 0.26 19.65
N ARG A 51 -2.85 1.57 19.92
CA ARG A 51 -3.79 2.55 19.37
C ARG A 51 -3.78 2.59 17.85
N ASN A 52 -2.60 2.45 17.25
CA ASN A 52 -2.42 2.52 15.81
C ASN A 52 -2.45 1.14 15.12
N TYR A 53 -2.57 0.06 15.89
CA TYR A 53 -2.53 -1.30 15.36
C TYR A 53 -3.82 -1.60 14.59
N LYS A 54 -3.71 -1.76 13.27
CA LYS A 54 -4.83 -2.07 12.37
C LYS A 54 -4.48 -3.24 11.47
N GLN A 55 -5.47 -4.07 11.15
CA GLN A 55 -5.28 -5.14 10.17
C GLN A 55 -4.91 -4.52 8.82
N THR A 56 -3.74 -4.90 8.29
CA THR A 56 -3.31 -4.44 6.97
C THR A 56 -4.00 -5.24 5.85
N ILE A 57 -4.03 -4.70 4.62
CA ILE A 57 -4.72 -5.35 3.48
C ILE A 57 -4.18 -6.73 3.12
N ASN A 58 -2.89 -6.98 3.38
CA ASN A 58 -2.20 -8.22 3.06
C ASN A 58 -2.05 -9.16 4.26
N GLN A 59 -2.53 -8.75 5.44
CA GLN A 59 -2.41 -9.53 6.67
C GLN A 59 -3.66 -10.39 6.87
N THR A 60 -3.44 -11.68 7.07
CA THR A 60 -4.51 -12.62 7.42
C THR A 60 -5.09 -12.30 8.79
N VAL A 61 -6.32 -12.72 9.06
CA VAL A 61 -6.92 -12.48 10.37
C VAL A 61 -6.18 -13.17 11.52
N THR A 62 -5.52 -14.29 11.23
CA THR A 62 -4.73 -15.02 12.25
C THR A 62 -3.48 -14.24 12.64
N GLU A 63 -2.75 -13.70 11.65
CA GLU A 63 -1.59 -12.85 11.91
C GLU A 63 -1.97 -11.57 12.64
N TYR A 64 -3.08 -10.94 12.21
CA TYR A 64 -3.63 -9.77 12.88
C TYR A 64 -3.96 -10.06 14.34
N TYR A 65 -4.68 -11.15 14.60
CA TYR A 65 -5.05 -11.58 15.95
C TYR A 65 -3.82 -11.77 16.83
N ASN A 66 -2.85 -12.59 16.40
CA ASN A 66 -1.67 -12.90 17.19
C ASN A 66 -0.86 -11.63 17.51
N GLY A 67 -0.61 -10.79 16.50
CA GLY A 67 0.15 -9.56 16.72
C GLY A 67 -0.57 -8.55 17.60
N LEU A 68 -1.91 -8.45 17.53
CA LEU A 68 -2.65 -7.62 18.47
C LEU A 68 -2.59 -8.18 19.90
N MET A 69 -2.66 -9.51 20.08
CA MET A 69 -2.52 -10.13 21.41
C MET A 69 -1.14 -9.86 22.01
N ASP A 70 -0.08 -9.88 21.19
CA ASP A 70 1.27 -9.54 21.62
C ASP A 70 1.35 -8.08 22.10
N VAL A 71 0.84 -7.14 21.30
CA VAL A 71 0.84 -5.72 21.66
C VAL A 71 -0.01 -5.44 22.91
N CYS A 72 -1.17 -6.10 23.05
CA CYS A 72 -1.98 -6.02 24.27
C CYS A 72 -1.19 -6.46 25.51
N ARG A 73 -0.45 -7.58 25.43
CA ARG A 73 0.39 -8.09 26.53
C ARG A 73 1.59 -7.19 26.85
N GLU A 74 2.10 -6.47 25.85
CA GLU A 74 3.16 -5.48 26.07
C GLU A 74 2.64 -4.24 26.81
N THR A 75 1.39 -3.84 26.59
CA THR A 75 0.76 -2.70 27.30
C THR A 75 0.27 -3.05 28.69
N ASP A 76 -0.30 -4.24 28.85
CA ASP A 76 -0.88 -4.77 30.08
C ASP A 76 -0.55 -6.28 30.13
N PRO A 77 0.24 -6.75 31.12
CA PRO A 77 0.58 -8.17 31.24
C PRO A 77 -0.63 -9.11 31.37
N THR A 78 -1.77 -8.61 31.86
CA THR A 78 -2.99 -9.39 32.10
C THR A 78 -4.21 -8.73 31.47
N PRO A 79 -4.26 -8.61 30.13
CA PRO A 79 -5.33 -7.90 29.46
C PRO A 79 -6.66 -8.64 29.60
N THR A 80 -7.75 -7.92 29.83
CA THR A 80 -9.08 -8.53 29.94
C THR A 80 -9.61 -8.95 28.57
N ASN A 81 -10.47 -9.98 28.55
CA ASN A 81 -11.12 -10.43 27.31
C ASN A 81 -11.89 -9.30 26.63
N ASP A 82 -12.59 -8.47 27.39
CA ASP A 82 -13.36 -7.34 26.87
C ASP A 82 -12.45 -6.31 26.19
N HIS A 83 -11.33 -5.97 26.83
CA HIS A 83 -10.38 -5.02 26.26
C HIS A 83 -9.75 -5.56 24.96
N MET A 84 -9.36 -6.84 24.95
CA MET A 84 -8.83 -7.49 23.75
C MET A 84 -9.87 -7.53 22.63
N LEU A 85 -11.10 -7.92 22.95
CA LEU A 85 -12.20 -8.02 22.00
C LEU A 85 -12.57 -6.63 21.42
N GLN A 86 -12.61 -5.59 22.25
CA GLN A 86 -12.85 -4.23 21.78
C GLN A 86 -11.77 -3.77 20.79
N ASN A 87 -10.50 -4.04 21.08
CA ASN A 87 -9.41 -3.70 20.17
C ASN A 87 -9.49 -4.48 18.85
N LEU A 88 -9.83 -5.78 18.90
CA LEU A 88 -10.05 -6.61 17.71
C LEU A 88 -11.18 -6.06 16.83
N LEU A 89 -12.36 -5.83 17.41
CA LEU A 89 -13.53 -5.34 16.68
C LEU A 89 -13.33 -3.92 16.13
N SER A 90 -12.58 -3.08 16.84
CA SER A 90 -12.32 -1.70 16.42
C SER A 90 -11.41 -1.63 15.20
N ASN A 91 -10.39 -2.49 15.15
CA ASN A 91 -9.25 -2.34 14.24
C ASN A 91 -9.11 -3.44 13.17
N VAL A 92 -10.00 -4.43 13.16
CA VAL A 92 -10.13 -5.39 12.05
C VAL A 92 -10.55 -4.67 10.76
N ARG A 93 -10.15 -5.22 9.60
CA ARG A 93 -10.50 -4.62 8.30
C ARG A 93 -12.02 -4.47 8.12
N PRO A 94 -12.51 -3.37 7.50
CA PRO A 94 -13.95 -3.07 7.43
C PRO A 94 -14.81 -4.17 6.81
N SER A 95 -14.32 -4.85 5.76
CA SER A 95 -15.05 -5.93 5.09
C SER A 95 -15.36 -7.11 6.02
N LEU A 96 -14.46 -7.38 6.96
CA LEU A 96 -14.59 -8.46 7.94
C LEU A 96 -15.36 -7.99 9.17
N LYS A 97 -15.16 -6.72 9.57
CA LYS A 97 -15.80 -6.10 10.74
C LYS A 97 -17.31 -6.27 10.74
N ILE A 98 -17.98 -5.91 9.64
CA ILE A 98 -19.45 -5.98 9.53
C ILE A 98 -19.95 -7.42 9.72
N LYS A 99 -19.27 -8.38 9.08
CA LYS A 99 -19.64 -9.79 9.13
C LYS A 99 -19.48 -10.39 10.53
N VAL A 100 -18.36 -10.07 11.19
CA VAL A 100 -18.07 -10.55 12.54
C VAL A 100 -18.98 -9.89 13.59
N LEU A 101 -19.26 -8.59 13.47
CA LEU A 101 -20.21 -7.90 14.35
C LEU A 101 -21.61 -8.52 14.30
N GLY A 102 -22.06 -8.95 13.11
CA GLY A 102 -23.33 -9.67 12.95
C GLY A 102 -23.40 -11.00 13.70
N LYS A 103 -22.25 -11.58 14.09
CA LYS A 103 -22.17 -12.80 14.92
C LYS A 103 -22.04 -12.53 16.41
N GLN A 104 -21.83 -11.27 16.80
CA GLN A 104 -21.77 -10.85 18.21
C GLN A 104 -20.83 -11.71 19.08
N PRO A 105 -19.53 -11.84 18.73
CA PRO A 105 -18.58 -12.60 19.54
C PRO A 105 -18.50 -12.01 20.96
N GLN A 106 -18.44 -12.88 21.97
CA GLN A 106 -18.29 -12.53 23.37
C GLN A 106 -16.85 -12.71 23.86
N THR A 107 -16.02 -13.39 23.08
CA THR A 107 -14.62 -13.65 23.42
C THR A 107 -13.68 -13.38 22.24
N PRO A 108 -12.38 -13.09 22.49
CA PRO A 108 -11.38 -13.00 21.43
C PRO A 108 -11.28 -14.27 20.56
N ASN A 109 -11.47 -15.44 21.16
CA ASN A 109 -11.46 -16.72 20.45
C ASN A 109 -12.67 -16.88 19.51
N GLU A 110 -13.86 -16.47 19.95
CA GLU A 110 -15.05 -16.44 19.08
C GLU A 110 -14.86 -15.45 17.93
N PHE A 111 -14.30 -14.27 18.20
CA PHE A 111 -13.92 -13.33 17.14
C PHE A 111 -13.03 -14.02 16.11
N LEU A 112 -11.95 -14.69 16.56
CA LEU A 112 -11.00 -15.35 15.67
C LEU A 112 -11.69 -16.45 14.84
N HIS A 113 -12.56 -17.23 15.48
CA HIS A 113 -13.31 -18.29 14.81
C HIS A 113 -14.19 -17.72 13.68
N TYR A 114 -15.04 -16.74 13.97
CA TYR A 114 -15.92 -16.15 12.95
C TYR A 114 -15.12 -15.45 11.85
N ALA A 115 -14.09 -14.71 12.23
CA ALA A 115 -13.25 -13.99 11.29
C ALA A 115 -12.51 -14.92 10.32
N LYS A 116 -11.99 -16.07 10.80
CA LYS A 116 -11.39 -17.11 9.95
C LYS A 116 -12.40 -17.69 8.97
N THR A 117 -13.62 -17.98 9.44
CA THR A 117 -14.69 -18.51 8.58
C THR A 117 -15.00 -17.54 7.44
N PHE A 118 -15.16 -16.26 7.73
CA PHE A 118 -15.45 -15.26 6.69
C PHE A 118 -14.27 -15.00 5.76
N GLU A 119 -13.03 -14.99 6.25
CA GLU A 119 -11.84 -14.89 5.41
C GLU A 119 -11.71 -16.08 4.45
N HIS A 120 -12.03 -17.29 4.93
CA HIS A 120 -12.07 -18.49 4.11
C HIS A 120 -13.16 -18.41 3.04
N LEU A 121 -14.38 -17.99 3.39
CA LEU A 121 -15.47 -17.82 2.43
C LEU A 121 -15.14 -16.76 1.36
N GLU A 122 -14.53 -15.64 1.74
CA GLU A 122 -14.08 -14.62 0.78
C GLU A 122 -13.07 -15.18 -0.22
N LYS A 123 -12.17 -16.06 0.24
CA LYS A 123 -11.21 -16.74 -0.64
C LYS A 123 -11.91 -17.65 -1.64
N LEU A 124 -12.85 -18.48 -1.19
CA LEU A 124 -13.60 -19.39 -2.07
C LEU A 124 -14.37 -18.63 -3.16
N VAL A 125 -15.06 -17.55 -2.79
CA VAL A 125 -15.79 -16.70 -3.77
C VAL A 125 -14.83 -16.06 -4.78
N LYS A 126 -13.67 -15.59 -4.32
CA LYS A 126 -12.66 -15.00 -5.20
C LYS A 126 -12.09 -16.02 -6.19
N ASP A 127 -11.86 -17.24 -5.73
CA ASP A 127 -11.35 -18.34 -6.56
C ASP A 127 -12.40 -18.77 -7.59
N GLU A 128 -13.69 -18.82 -7.22
CA GLU A 128 -14.80 -19.09 -8.14
C GLU A 128 -14.91 -18.04 -9.25
N VAL A 129 -14.92 -16.75 -8.89
CA VAL A 129 -14.97 -15.63 -9.85
C VAL A 129 -13.74 -15.63 -10.78
N ALA A 130 -12.56 -15.96 -10.25
CA ALA A 130 -11.35 -16.09 -11.06
C ALA A 130 -11.46 -17.23 -12.08
N LEU A 131 -12.09 -18.35 -11.70
CA LEU A 131 -12.34 -19.47 -12.59
C LEU A 131 -13.36 -19.12 -13.68
N SER A 132 -14.51 -18.55 -13.30
CA SER A 132 -15.56 -18.12 -14.24
C SER A 132 -15.03 -17.13 -15.28
N SER A 133 -14.26 -16.12 -14.84
CA SER A 133 -13.66 -15.13 -15.75
C SER A 133 -12.57 -15.71 -16.66
N THR A 134 -11.94 -16.83 -16.28
CA THR A 134 -11.00 -17.55 -17.15
C THR A 134 -11.73 -18.33 -18.22
N ILE A 135 -12.83 -19.00 -17.87
CA ILE A 135 -13.68 -19.75 -18.81
C ILE A 135 -14.26 -18.81 -19.87
N GLU A 136 -14.83 -17.67 -19.48
CA GLU A 136 -15.38 -16.67 -20.42
C GLU A 136 -14.36 -16.15 -21.43
N ARG A 137 -13.07 -16.06 -21.05
CA ARG A 137 -11.99 -15.66 -21.97
C ARG A 137 -11.58 -16.76 -22.93
N MET A 138 -11.71 -18.03 -22.54
CA MET A 138 -11.43 -19.17 -23.42
C MET A 138 -12.57 -19.41 -24.42
N GLU A 139 -13.80 -19.03 -24.07
CA GLU A 139 -14.99 -19.20 -24.93
C GLU A 139 -15.28 -18.02 -25.86
N GLN A 140 -14.46 -16.95 -25.87
CA GLN A 140 -14.63 -15.88 -26.85
C GLN A 140 -14.42 -16.42 -28.27
N PRO A 141 -15.44 -16.33 -29.17
CA PRO A 141 -15.25 -16.68 -30.56
C PRO A 141 -14.16 -15.77 -31.14
N TYR A 142 -13.14 -16.36 -31.76
CA TYR A 142 -12.15 -15.60 -32.50
C TYR A 142 -12.84 -14.90 -33.68
N ILE A 143 -13.21 -13.63 -33.49
CA ILE A 143 -13.66 -12.77 -34.58
C ILE A 143 -12.39 -12.32 -35.29
N ALA A 144 -12.09 -12.95 -36.43
CA ALA A 144 -10.99 -12.53 -37.28
C ALA A 144 -11.13 -11.02 -37.56
N PRO A 145 -10.09 -10.20 -37.31
CA PRO A 145 -10.18 -8.78 -37.56
C PRO A 145 -10.53 -8.55 -39.05
N PRO A 146 -11.45 -7.63 -39.36
CA PRO A 146 -11.89 -7.41 -40.73
C PRO A 146 -10.66 -7.09 -41.59
N ARG A 147 -10.49 -7.86 -42.69
CA ARG A 147 -9.48 -7.56 -43.69
C ARG A 147 -9.73 -6.13 -44.18
N ARG A 148 -8.80 -5.24 -43.86
CA ARG A 148 -8.78 -3.88 -44.37
C ARG A 148 -8.59 -3.97 -45.89
N ILE A 149 -9.68 -3.85 -46.65
CA ILE A 149 -9.61 -3.65 -48.09
C ILE A 149 -8.92 -2.30 -48.29
N GLN A 150 -7.63 -2.31 -48.63
CA GLN A 150 -6.96 -1.12 -49.16
C GLN A 150 -7.65 -0.80 -50.48
N GLN A 151 -8.58 0.16 -50.47
CA GLN A 151 -8.96 0.85 -51.69
C GLN A 151 -7.71 1.58 -52.19
N GLN A 152 -7.04 0.97 -53.18
CA GLN A 152 -6.09 1.66 -54.02
C GLN A 152 -6.85 2.79 -54.73
N GLN A 153 -6.67 4.02 -54.24
CA GLN A 153 -6.99 5.20 -55.04
C GLN A 153 -6.02 5.23 -56.21
N GLN A 154 -6.54 4.94 -57.40
CA GLN A 154 -5.85 5.18 -58.66
C GLN A 154 -5.73 6.69 -58.84
N GLN A 155 -4.53 7.22 -58.60
CA GLN A 155 -4.19 8.58 -59.02
C GLN A 155 -3.95 8.55 -60.53
N THR A 156 -4.88 9.13 -61.28
CA THR A 156 -4.68 9.46 -62.69
C THR A 156 -3.89 10.76 -62.76
N TYR A 157 -2.63 10.69 -63.18
CA TYR A 157 -1.88 11.87 -63.64
C TYR A 157 -1.25 11.58 -64.99
N ASN A 158 -1.76 12.28 -66.00
CA ASN A 158 -1.23 12.30 -67.35
C ASN A 158 -0.07 13.30 -67.46
N HIS A 159 1.06 12.76 -67.94
CA HIS A 159 2.03 13.31 -68.91
C HIS A 159 2.68 14.69 -68.74
N HIS A 160 4.03 14.66 -68.67
CA HIS A 160 5.06 15.37 -69.47
C HIS A 160 6.38 15.28 -68.66
N LYS A 161 7.61 14.99 -69.12
CA LYS A 161 8.35 14.89 -70.40
C LYS A 161 9.65 14.07 -70.11
N PRO A 162 10.45 13.66 -71.12
CA PRO A 162 11.53 12.68 -70.98
C PRO A 162 12.94 13.29 -70.80
N GLY A 163 13.86 12.45 -70.28
CA GLY A 163 15.32 12.66 -70.21
C GLY A 163 15.78 13.01 -68.77
N ASN A 164 16.70 12.32 -68.12
CA ASN A 164 17.89 11.64 -68.64
C ASN A 164 18.30 10.50 -67.69
N ILE A 165 18.94 9.47 -68.26
CA ILE A 165 19.41 8.24 -67.62
C ILE A 165 20.69 8.51 -66.83
N GLN A 166 20.79 8.04 -65.58
CA GLN A 166 22.08 7.55 -65.07
C GLN A 166 21.90 6.38 -64.10
N LEU A 167 22.61 5.30 -64.42
CA LEU A 167 22.62 3.98 -63.81
C LEU A 167 23.42 3.92 -62.50
N GLN A 168 22.83 3.28 -61.47
CA GLN A 168 23.36 2.29 -60.50
C GLN A 168 24.70 2.53 -59.73
N PRO A 169 25.05 1.76 -58.67
CA PRO A 169 24.41 0.55 -58.14
C PRO A 169 24.14 0.51 -56.62
N GLN A 170 23.33 -0.48 -56.25
CA GLN A 170 23.16 -0.98 -54.91
C GLN A 170 24.48 -1.47 -54.29
N THR A 171 24.66 -1.25 -53.00
CA THR A 171 25.36 -2.22 -52.15
C THR A 171 24.57 -2.45 -50.88
N SER A 172 24.23 -3.72 -50.69
CA SER A 172 23.71 -4.32 -49.48
C SER A 172 24.88 -4.55 -48.51
N SER A 173 24.67 -4.22 -47.23
CA SER A 173 25.41 -4.89 -46.15
C SER A 173 24.61 -4.83 -44.85
N ILE A 174 24.12 -6.01 -44.49
CA ILE A 174 23.66 -6.42 -43.17
C ILE A 174 24.80 -6.24 -42.17
N SER A 175 24.55 -5.63 -41.01
CA SER A 175 25.25 -5.93 -39.76
C SER A 175 24.48 -5.42 -38.54
N THR A 176 23.96 -6.40 -37.80
CA THR A 176 23.79 -6.53 -36.35
C THR A 176 24.39 -5.44 -35.45
N ALA A 177 23.58 -4.92 -34.51
CA ALA A 177 23.85 -4.94 -33.07
C ALA A 177 22.74 -4.21 -32.29
N SER A 178 22.09 -4.93 -31.37
CA SER A 178 21.16 -4.40 -30.38
C SER A 178 21.83 -3.38 -29.47
N HIS A 179 21.26 -2.18 -29.37
CA HIS A 179 21.52 -1.27 -28.27
C HIS A 179 20.18 -0.86 -27.65
N TYR A 180 19.86 -1.47 -26.51
CA TYR A 180 18.72 -1.08 -25.68
C TYR A 180 19.02 0.30 -25.08
N GLN A 181 18.35 1.34 -25.59
CA GLN A 181 18.16 2.60 -24.88
C GLN A 181 16.66 2.77 -24.62
N SER A 182 16.29 2.68 -23.35
CA SER A 182 14.93 2.92 -22.88
C SER A 182 14.53 4.40 -23.06
N PRO A 183 13.34 4.72 -23.59
CA PRO A 183 12.76 6.06 -23.48
C PRO A 183 12.09 6.27 -22.10
N PRO A 184 11.85 7.53 -21.70
CA PRO A 184 11.60 7.91 -20.31
C PRO A 184 10.18 7.57 -19.81
N ARG A 185 10.10 7.41 -18.48
CA ARG A 185 8.90 7.20 -17.66
C ARG A 185 7.72 8.08 -18.10
N GLN A 186 6.74 7.46 -18.76
CA GLN A 186 5.38 8.00 -18.83
C GLN A 186 4.69 7.75 -17.48
N TRP A 187 4.31 8.83 -16.82
CA TRP A 187 3.37 8.81 -15.71
C TRP A 187 2.04 8.21 -16.19
N GLN A 188 1.79 6.94 -15.85
CA GLN A 188 0.47 6.34 -16.02
C GLN A 188 -0.46 6.96 -14.98
N GLN A 189 -1.18 8.00 -15.38
CA GLN A 189 -2.32 8.50 -14.63
C GLN A 189 -3.40 7.42 -14.64
N SER A 190 -3.75 6.99 -13.43
CA SER A 190 -4.90 6.17 -13.10
C SER A 190 -6.15 6.75 -13.77
N LYS A 191 -6.82 5.94 -14.59
CA LYS A 191 -8.12 6.25 -15.18
C LYS A 191 -9.17 6.34 -14.07
N SER A 192 -9.37 7.54 -13.50
CA SER A 192 -10.62 7.82 -12.81
C SER A 192 -11.69 8.09 -13.87
N ASN A 193 -12.83 7.42 -13.76
CA ASN A 193 -14.00 7.61 -14.64
C ASN A 193 -14.73 8.95 -14.38
N TYR A 194 -14.01 9.99 -13.97
CA TYR A 194 -14.60 11.27 -13.65
C TYR A 194 -14.66 12.13 -14.92
N SER A 195 -15.83 12.15 -15.55
CA SER A 195 -16.12 12.91 -16.77
C SER A 195 -16.45 14.39 -16.49
N GLY A 196 -15.72 15.02 -15.56
CA GLY A 196 -15.98 16.41 -15.16
C GLY A 196 -14.72 17.16 -14.74
N CYS A 197 -14.81 18.48 -14.74
CA CYS A 197 -13.79 19.38 -14.24
C CYS A 197 -13.70 19.26 -12.72
N HIS A 198 -12.57 18.83 -12.17
CA HIS A 198 -12.39 18.78 -10.70
C HIS A 198 -12.13 20.15 -10.06
N ILE A 199 -12.00 21.23 -10.85
CA ILE A 199 -11.78 22.59 -10.35
C ILE A 199 -13.11 23.31 -10.09
N CYS A 200 -14.10 23.12 -10.96
CA CYS A 200 -15.40 23.78 -10.85
C CYS A 200 -16.60 22.83 -10.91
N GLU A 201 -16.36 21.51 -10.88
CA GLU A 201 -17.35 20.43 -10.89
C GLU A 201 -18.26 20.37 -12.13
N ALA A 202 -18.02 21.23 -13.13
CA ALA A 202 -18.78 21.23 -14.38
C ALA A 202 -18.42 20.02 -15.27
N GLN A 203 -19.43 19.44 -15.93
CA GLN A 203 -19.29 18.23 -16.76
C GLN A 203 -18.97 18.52 -18.24
N ASP A 204 -18.96 19.80 -18.63
CA ASP A 204 -18.80 20.25 -20.02
C ASP A 204 -17.33 20.41 -20.45
N HIS A 205 -16.39 20.40 -19.51
CA HIS A 205 -14.96 20.51 -19.80
C HIS A 205 -14.09 19.76 -18.78
N TYR A 206 -12.82 19.52 -19.15
CA TYR A 206 -11.81 18.97 -18.24
C TYR A 206 -11.05 20.09 -17.52
N ALA A 207 -10.49 19.82 -16.35
CA ALA A 207 -9.76 20.81 -15.52
C ALA A 207 -8.65 21.60 -16.25
N ARG A 208 -8.01 20.98 -17.26
CA ARG A 208 -7.01 21.66 -18.10
C ARG A 208 -7.57 22.82 -18.93
N SER A 209 -8.87 22.80 -19.20
CA SER A 209 -9.60 23.80 -19.98
C SER A 209 -10.53 24.64 -19.09
N CYS A 210 -10.34 24.61 -17.77
CA CYS A 210 -11.21 25.33 -16.85
C CYS A 210 -10.95 26.84 -16.86
N PRO A 211 -11.96 27.68 -17.10
CA PRO A 211 -11.81 29.13 -17.06
C PRO A 211 -11.47 29.66 -15.66
N GLN A 212 -11.80 28.90 -14.60
CA GLN A 212 -11.49 29.25 -13.20
C GLN A 212 -10.08 28.81 -12.75
N ARG A 213 -9.28 28.22 -13.65
CA ARG A 213 -7.96 27.67 -13.30
C ARG A 213 -6.98 28.72 -12.77
N GLN A 214 -7.12 29.99 -13.16
CA GLN A 214 -6.24 31.07 -12.74
C GLN A 214 -6.46 31.55 -11.29
N LEU A 215 -7.55 31.15 -10.63
CA LEU A 215 -7.83 31.53 -9.24
C LEU A 215 -7.20 30.59 -8.21
N PHE A 216 -6.61 29.48 -8.65
CA PHE A 216 -6.05 28.42 -7.80
C PHE A 216 -4.56 28.17 -8.06
N GLN A 217 -3.83 29.16 -8.57
CA GLN A 217 -2.37 29.16 -8.72
C GLN A 217 -1.71 30.13 -7.74
#